data_AF-A0A1Q3VQ11-F1
#
_entry.id   AF-A0A1Q3VQ11-F1
#
_cell.length_a   1.000
_cell.length_b   1.000
_cell.length_c   1.000
_cell.angle_alpha   90.00
_cell.angle_beta   90.00
_cell.angle_gamma   90.00
#
_symmetry.space_group_name_H-M   'P 1'
#
loop_
_entity.id
_entity.type
_entity.pdbx_description
1 polymer ?
#
loop_
_entity_poly.entity_id
_entity_poly.type
_entity_poly.pdbx_seq_one_letter_code
_entity_poly.pdbx_strand_id
1 'polypeptide(L)'
;MPHRDEEITLLRRELEMLMGERQTLLQVVGATAALIATLDSKRLPVGAVESADLVATTINALSEETLQDALDAVRAEIEEDGAGK
;
A
#
# COMPACT_ATOMS: atom_id res chain seq x y z
N MET A 1 18.32 18.59 -29.78
CA MET A 1 19.14 19.07 -28.65
C MET A 1 19.35 17.88 -27.74
N PRO A 2 20.43 17.10 -27.90
CA PRO A 2 20.59 15.77 -27.28
C PRO A 2 20.46 15.77 -25.75
N HIS A 3 20.86 16.86 -25.08
CA HIS A 3 20.73 17.00 -23.62
C HIS A 3 19.28 17.01 -23.11
N ARG A 4 18.32 17.50 -23.91
CA ARG A 4 16.90 17.49 -23.51
C ARG A 4 16.33 16.07 -23.54
N ASP A 5 16.77 15.26 -24.50
CA ASP A 5 16.32 13.87 -24.64
C ASP A 5 16.93 12.97 -23.53
N GLU A 6 18.17 13.25 -23.12
CA GLU A 6 18.81 12.64 -21.96
C GLU A 6 18.08 12.97 -20.65
N GLU A 7 17.76 14.25 -20.42
CA GLU A 7 17.04 14.70 -19.23
C GLU A 7 15.63 14.08 -19.14
N ILE A 8 14.91 14.01 -20.25
CA ILE A 8 13.60 13.33 -20.33
C ILE A 8 13.73 11.85 -19.97
N THR A 9 14.80 11.19 -20.42
CA THR A 9 15.03 9.77 -20.14
C THR A 9 15.31 9.53 -18.66
N LEU A 10 16.10 10.40 -18.02
CA LEU A 10 16.39 10.32 -16.59
C LEU A 10 15.13 10.56 -15.74
N LEU A 11 14.34 11.59 -16.08
CA LEU A 11 13.09 11.89 -15.38
C LEU A 11 12.05 10.77 -15.50
N ARG A 12 11.95 10.13 -16.67
CA ARG A 12 11.07 8.96 -16.84
C ARG A 12 11.46 7.81 -15.95
N ARG A 13 12.75 7.50 -15.89
CA ARG A 13 13.27 6.43 -15.03
C ARG A 13 12.98 6.72 -13.55
N GLU A 14 13.15 7.97 -13.13
CA GLU A 14 12.83 8.38 -11.75
C GLU A 14 11.34 8.19 -11.45
N LEU A 15 10.46 8.60 -12.35
CA LEU A 15 9.02 8.38 -12.20
C LEU A 15 8.66 6.89 -12.15
N GLU A 16 9.26 6.05 -12.99
CA GLU A 16 9.03 4.61 -12.96
C GLU A 16 9.45 4.01 -11.61
N MET A 17 10.58 4.43 -11.04
CA MET A 17 11.02 4.00 -9.71
C MET A 17 10.04 4.46 -8.62
N LEU A 18 9.61 5.72 -8.65
CA LEU A 18 8.63 6.26 -7.70
C LEU A 18 7.26 5.55 -7.79
N MET A 19 6.82 5.22 -9.01
CA MET A 19 5.59 4.46 -9.22
C MET A 19 5.70 3.03 -8.68
N GLY A 20 6.87 2.40 -8.83
CA GLY A 20 7.16 1.10 -8.23
C GLY A 20 7.09 1.14 -6.70
N GLU A 21 7.76 2.11 -6.07
CA GLU A 21 7.73 2.28 -4.62
C GLU A 21 6.31 2.58 -4.10
N ARG A 22 5.55 3.43 -4.82
CA ARG A 22 4.14 3.69 -4.50
C ARG A 22 3.33 2.39 -4.50
N GLN A 23 3.55 1.51 -5.47
CA GLN A 23 2.83 0.24 -5.54
C GLN A 23 3.13 -0.66 -4.34
N THR A 24 4.40 -0.76 -3.94
CA THR A 24 4.80 -1.52 -2.73
C THR A 24 4.16 -0.93 -1.47
N LEU A 25 4.13 0.40 -1.34
CA LEU A 25 3.46 1.04 -0.21
C LEU A 25 1.95 0.76 -0.19
N LEU A 26 1.29 0.79 -1.35
CA LEU A 26 -0.13 0.45 -1.46
C LEU A 26 -0.41 -1.00 -1.04
N GLN A 27 0.44 -1.95 -1.42
CA GLN A 27 0.31 -3.34 -0.96
C GLN A 27 0.43 -3.45 0.57
N VAL A 28 1.43 -2.81 1.16
CA VAL A 28 1.63 -2.82 2.63
C VAL A 28 0.44 -2.19 3.35
N VAL A 29 -0.05 -1.05 2.87
CA VAL A 29 -1.22 -0.36 3.43
C VAL A 29 -2.47 -1.24 3.31
N GLY A 30 -2.71 -1.84 2.15
CA GLY A 30 -3.85 -2.72 1.92
C GLY A 30 -3.80 -3.95 2.83
N ALA A 31 -2.63 -4.55 3.03
CA ALA A 31 -2.47 -5.75 3.83
C ALA A 31 -2.71 -5.43 5.31
N THR A 32 -2.24 -4.25 5.72
CA THR A 32 -2.47 -3.72 7.06
C THR A 32 -3.95 -3.39 7.28
N ALA A 33 -4.63 -2.80 6.29
CA ALA A 33 -6.07 -2.53 6.36
C ALA A 33 -6.90 -3.82 6.48
N ALA A 34 -6.58 -4.83 5.67
CA ALA A 34 -7.19 -6.15 5.76
C ALA A 34 -6.96 -6.80 7.13
N LEU A 35 -5.73 -6.71 7.66
CA LEU A 35 -5.40 -7.18 9.00
C LEU A 35 -6.27 -6.50 10.06
N ILE A 36 -6.27 -5.17 10.10
CA ILE A 36 -7.05 -4.38 11.07
C ILE A 36 -8.55 -4.72 10.99
N ALA A 37 -9.09 -4.89 9.79
CA ALA A 37 -10.49 -5.28 9.58
C ALA A 37 -10.83 -6.66 10.18
N THR A 38 -9.85 -7.54 10.36
CA THR A 38 -10.03 -8.87 10.98
C THR A 38 -9.74 -8.91 12.48
N LEU A 39 -9.20 -7.83 13.06
CA LEU A 39 -8.90 -7.78 14.49
C LEU A 39 -10.16 -7.58 15.33
N ASP A 40 -10.22 -8.28 16.46
CA ASP A 40 -11.21 -8.04 17.51
C ASP A 40 -10.57 -7.18 18.62
N SER A 41 -11.01 -5.93 18.73
CA SER A 41 -10.50 -4.96 19.71
C SER A 41 -10.66 -5.43 21.15
N LYS A 42 -11.61 -6.32 21.45
CA LYS A 42 -11.80 -6.88 22.79
C LYS A 42 -10.77 -7.94 23.15
N ARG A 43 -10.06 -8.48 22.16
CA ARG A 43 -9.08 -9.57 22.31
C ARG A 43 -7.66 -9.11 22.02
N LEU A 44 -7.48 -7.83 21.71
CA LEU A 44 -6.18 -7.26 21.40
C LEU A 44 -5.34 -7.15 22.68
N PRO A 45 -4.08 -7.64 22.69
CA PRO A 45 -3.19 -7.45 23.83
C PRO A 45 -2.98 -5.96 24.12
N VAL A 46 -2.95 -5.58 25.41
CA VAL A 46 -2.83 -4.16 25.83
C VAL A 46 -1.64 -3.46 25.17
N GLY A 47 -0.51 -4.14 25.03
CA GLY A 47 0.69 -3.58 24.38
C GLY A 47 0.56 -3.34 22.87
N ALA A 48 -0.45 -3.90 22.21
CA ALA A 48 -0.72 -3.69 20.79
C ALA A 48 -1.83 -2.67 20.52
N VAL A 49 -2.55 -2.22 21.57
CA VAL A 49 -3.69 -1.30 21.41
C VAL A 49 -3.28 0.02 20.80
N GLU A 50 -2.22 0.67 21.31
CA GLU A 50 -1.74 1.94 20.75
C GLU A 50 -1.28 1.80 19.29
N SER A 51 -0.61 0.70 18.95
CA SER A 51 -0.16 0.46 17.57
C SER A 51 -1.34 0.23 16.63
N ALA A 52 -2.35 -0.54 17.06
CA ALA A 52 -3.56 -0.76 16.26
C ALA A 52 -4.37 0.52 16.09
N ASP A 53 -4.45 1.37 17.14
CA ASP A 53 -5.14 2.65 17.08
C ASP A 53 -4.44 3.64 16.14
N LEU A 54 -3.10 3.71 16.22
CA LEU A 54 -2.29 4.52 15.29
C LEU A 54 -2.53 4.09 13.85
N VAL A 55 -2.45 2.79 13.57
CA VAL A 55 -2.69 2.24 12.24
C VAL A 55 -4.11 2.56 11.76
N ALA A 56 -5.14 2.30 12.58
CA ALA A 56 -6.52 2.58 12.23
C ALA A 56 -6.74 4.08 11.93
N THR A 57 -6.15 4.97 12.73
CA THR A 57 -6.23 6.41 12.53
C THR A 57 -5.54 6.83 11.22
N THR A 58 -4.35 6.31 10.93
CA THR A 58 -3.63 6.63 9.70
C THR A 58 -4.32 6.09 8.45
N ILE A 59 -4.90 4.89 8.50
CA ILE A 59 -5.71 4.32 7.41
C ILE A 59 -6.95 5.18 7.16
N ASN A 60 -7.65 5.59 8.22
CA ASN A 60 -8.84 6.44 8.11
C ASN A 60 -8.53 7.86 7.62
N ALA A 61 -7.26 8.29 7.64
CA ALA A 61 -6.83 9.57 7.09
C ALA A 61 -6.52 9.53 5.59
N LEU A 62 -6.46 8.35 4.98
CA LEU A 62 -6.28 8.18 3.54
C LEU A 62 -7.53 8.64 2.78
N SER A 63 -7.35 9.09 1.54
CA SER A 63 -8.50 9.28 0.65
C SER A 63 -9.15 7.93 0.32
N GLU A 64 -10.46 7.94 0.07
CA GLU A 64 -11.20 6.74 -0.33
C GLU A 64 -10.60 6.08 -1.58
N GLU A 65 -10.17 6.90 -2.56
CA GLU A 65 -9.46 6.44 -3.75
C GLU A 65 -8.14 5.72 -3.40
N THR A 66 -7.32 6.28 -2.51
CA THR A 66 -6.04 5.66 -2.12
C THR A 66 -6.26 4.38 -1.33
N LEU A 67 -7.28 4.35 -0.48
CA LEU A 67 -7.64 3.15 0.26
C LEU A 67 -8.12 2.04 -0.68
N GLN A 68 -8.93 2.40 -1.69
CA GLN A 68 -9.38 1.47 -2.71
C GLN A 68 -8.21 0.91 -3.52
N ASP A 69 -7.31 1.78 -4.00
CA ASP A 69 -6.07 1.38 -4.69
C ASP A 69 -5.24 0.39 -3.84
N ALA A 70 -5.13 0.64 -2.53
CA ALA A 70 -4.38 -0.20 -1.61
C ALA A 70 -5.03 -1.59 -1.43
N LEU A 71 -6.35 -1.63 -1.28
CA LEU A 71 -7.09 -2.89 -1.15
C LEU A 71 -7.05 -3.72 -2.45
N ASP A 72 -7.11 -3.06 -3.61
CA ASP A 72 -7.02 -3.72 -4.91
C ASP A 72 -5.61 -4.26 -5.17
N ALA A 73 -4.57 -3.54 -4.78
CA ALA A 73 -3.17 -3.99 -4.85
C ALA A 73 -2.93 -5.32 -4.12
N VAL A 74 -3.60 -5.53 -2.98
CA VAL A 74 -3.49 -6.77 -2.20
C VAL A 74 -4.34 -7.89 -2.77
N ARG A 75 -5.54 -7.59 -3.26
CA ARG A 75 -6.39 -8.60 -3.91
C ARG A 75 -5.69 -9.18 -5.14
N ALA A 76 -5.02 -8.34 -5.93
CA ALA A 76 -4.25 -8.76 -7.08
C ALA A 76 -3.14 -9.76 -6.69
N GLU A 77 -2.40 -9.50 -5.61
CA GLU A 77 -1.35 -10.42 -5.12
C GLU A 77 -1.93 -11.76 -4.65
N ILE A 78 -3.04 -11.75 -3.92
CA ILE A 78 -3.67 -12.97 -3.40
C ILE A 78 -4.23 -13.84 -4.54
N GLU A 79 -4.77 -13.21 -5.59
CA GLU A 79 -5.27 -13.92 -6.78
C GLU A 79 -4.13 -14.50 -7.65
N GLU A 80 -3.00 -13.79 -7.78
CA GLU A 80 -1.80 -14.29 -8.47
C GLU A 80 -1.21 -15.53 -7.76
N ASP A 81 -1.14 -15.53 -6.42
CA ASP A 81 -0.69 -16.68 -5.63
C ASP A 81 -1.67 -17.87 -5.68
N GLY A 82 -2.98 -17.60 -5.83
CA GLY A 82 -4.03 -18.61 -5.90
C GLY A 82 -4.14 -19.30 -7.27
N ALA A 83 -3.78 -18.62 -8.35
CA ALA A 83 -3.82 -19.13 -9.73
C ALA A 83 -2.62 -20.01 -10.10
N GLY A 84 -1.62 -20.12 -9.22
CA GLY A 84 -0.38 -20.89 -9.42
C GLY A 84 -0.41 -22.35 -8.93
N LYS A 85 -1.56 -22.93 -8.57
CA LYS A 85 -1.68 -24.30 -8.05
C LYS A 85 -2.64 -25.20 -8.82
#